data_AF-A0A930SKD4-F1
#
_entry.id   AF-A0A930SKD4-F1
#
_cell.length_a   1.000
_cell.length_b   1.000
_cell.length_c   1.000
_cell.angle_alpha   90.00
_cell.angle_beta   90.00
_cell.angle_gamma   90.00
#
_symmetry.space_group_name_H-M   'P 1'
#
loop_
_entity.id
_entity.type
_entity.pdbx_description
1 polymer ?
#
loop_
_entity_poly.entity_id
_entity_poly.type
_entity_poly.pdbx_seq_one_letter_code
_entity_poly.pdbx_strand_id
1 'polypeptide(L)'
;MQRRHLIDDYRVLGLRANASFEEVKAAYRQLARRYHPDVNPGDREAEEKFIRITQAYRVLVSELPDRGAPNVAPAPAPTVQTTVTPKPRVQVAVNPQLSPEEQALKQRAFEQLQGLFQTQRFPRAIALVDGLAQRLPDDEEVHQWQAITYQRWGRYLIRYGHYDKARRALKKALRIDPHNRALWQTVNRDFQRIEHLIWQKHAAASPS
;
A
#
# COMPACT_ATOMS: atom_id res chain seq x y z
N MET A 1 -6.09 33.80 1.94
CA MET A 1 -6.25 33.22 3.30
C MET A 1 -5.61 31.83 3.48
N GLN A 2 -4.92 31.24 2.48
CA GLN A 2 -4.41 29.86 2.54
C GLN A 2 -3.18 29.61 3.44
N ARG A 3 -2.30 30.61 3.67
CA ARG A 3 -1.05 30.40 4.45
C ARG A 3 -1.25 30.07 5.93
N ARG A 4 -2.40 30.40 6.51
CA ARG A 4 -2.65 30.21 7.96
C ARG A 4 -2.92 28.74 8.30
N HIS A 5 -3.52 27.99 7.37
CA HIS A 5 -3.89 26.59 7.56
C HIS A 5 -2.68 25.65 7.54
N LEU A 6 -1.71 25.91 6.66
CA LEU A 6 -0.45 25.15 6.57
C LEU A 6 0.35 25.18 7.89
N ILE A 7 0.35 26.34 8.58
CA ILE A 7 1.07 26.49 9.86
C ILE A 7 0.46 25.57 10.93
N ASP A 8 -0.86 25.42 10.93
CA ASP A 8 -1.54 24.53 11.85
C ASP A 8 -1.29 23.06 11.50
N ASP A 9 -1.20 22.71 10.20
CA ASP A 9 -0.83 21.37 9.75
C ASP A 9 0.61 21.01 10.19
N TYR A 10 1.57 21.94 10.07
CA TYR A 10 2.93 21.73 10.62
C TYR A 10 2.91 21.52 12.14
N ARG A 11 2.11 22.30 12.88
CA ARG A 11 1.98 22.18 14.33
C ARG A 11 1.35 20.85 14.75
N VAL A 12 0.39 20.32 14.00
CA VAL A 12 -0.20 19.00 14.25
C VAL A 12 0.85 17.90 14.16
N LEU A 13 1.85 18.05 13.28
CA LEU A 13 3.01 17.15 13.21
C LEU A 13 4.14 17.50 14.19
N GLY A 14 3.97 18.53 15.03
CA GLY A 14 5.01 18.98 15.97
C GLY A 14 6.19 19.66 15.28
N LEU A 15 6.00 20.18 14.07
CA LEU A 15 7.03 20.79 13.24
C LEU A 15 6.92 22.30 13.22
N ARG A 16 8.04 22.96 12.90
CA ARG A 16 8.05 24.41 12.64
C ARG A 16 7.44 24.69 11.26
N ALA A 17 6.84 25.87 11.12
CA ALA A 17 6.43 26.36 9.80
C ALA A 17 7.67 26.42 8.88
N ASN A 18 7.55 25.84 7.68
CA ASN A 18 8.63 25.60 6.70
C ASN A 18 9.49 24.34 6.92
N ALA A 19 9.04 23.38 7.73
CA ALA A 19 9.71 22.07 7.78
C ALA A 19 9.76 21.42 6.38
N SER A 20 10.90 20.81 6.08
CA SER A 20 11.17 20.14 4.82
C SER A 20 10.30 18.90 4.62
N PHE A 21 10.18 18.45 3.38
CA PHE A 21 9.43 17.25 3.04
C PHE A 21 9.92 16.00 3.79
N GLU A 22 11.23 15.90 4.04
CA GLU A 22 11.83 14.80 4.82
C GLU A 22 11.44 14.87 6.30
N GLU A 23 11.45 16.06 6.90
CA GLU A 23 11.03 16.28 8.29
C GLU A 23 9.53 15.98 8.47
N VAL A 24 8.69 16.43 7.54
CA VAL A 24 7.25 16.12 7.49
C VAL A 24 7.01 14.61 7.43
N LYS A 25 7.73 13.90 6.57
CA LYS A 25 7.67 12.43 6.48
C LYS A 25 8.17 11.74 7.75
N ALA A 26 9.25 12.24 8.35
CA ALA A 26 9.83 11.65 9.57
C ALA A 26 8.88 11.81 10.77
N ALA A 27 8.35 13.01 10.99
CA ALA A 27 7.41 13.29 12.07
C ALA A 27 6.12 12.48 11.92
N TYR A 28 5.57 12.40 10.70
CA TYR A 28 4.38 11.58 10.44
C TYR A 28 4.63 10.11 10.78
N ARG A 29 5.76 9.51 10.36
CA ARG A 29 6.08 8.11 10.69
C ARG A 29 6.16 7.86 12.20
N GLN A 30 6.76 8.79 12.96
CA GLN A 30 6.87 8.66 14.40
C GLN A 30 5.51 8.77 15.10
N LEU A 31 4.71 9.77 14.74
CA LEU A 31 3.39 9.99 15.32
C LEU A 31 2.39 8.90 14.91
N ALA A 32 2.44 8.43 13.66
CA ALA A 32 1.58 7.36 13.18
C ALA A 32 1.84 6.04 13.90
N ARG A 33 3.10 5.73 14.25
CA ARG A 33 3.43 4.57 15.10
C ARG A 33 2.94 4.77 16.53
N ARG A 34 3.09 5.98 17.08
CA ARG A 34 2.70 6.31 18.45
C ARG A 34 1.19 6.23 18.67
N TYR A 35 0.39 6.67 17.70
CA TYR A 35 -1.06 6.76 17.79
C TYR A 35 -1.80 5.69 16.97
N HIS A 36 -1.08 4.66 16.49
CA HIS A 36 -1.70 3.62 15.68
C HIS A 36 -2.80 2.88 16.46
N PRO A 37 -3.97 2.58 15.88
CA PRO A 37 -5.04 1.86 16.57
C PRO A 37 -4.65 0.42 16.96
N ASP A 38 -3.67 -0.18 16.27
CA ASP A 38 -3.18 -1.52 16.66
C ASP A 38 -2.34 -1.49 17.93
N VAL A 39 -1.70 -0.37 18.29
CA VAL A 39 -0.95 -0.23 19.55
C VAL A 39 -1.71 0.57 20.62
N ASN A 40 -2.79 1.26 20.24
CA ASN A 40 -3.72 1.95 21.13
C ASN A 40 -5.18 1.50 20.88
N PRO A 41 -5.50 0.21 21.08
CA PRO A 41 -6.86 -0.29 20.83
C PRO A 41 -7.87 0.33 21.79
N GLY A 42 -8.93 0.94 21.26
CA GLY A 42 -10.03 1.51 22.05
C GLY A 42 -9.75 2.90 22.64
N ASP A 43 -8.56 3.46 22.41
CA ASP A 43 -8.23 4.83 22.83
C ASP A 43 -8.75 5.85 21.78
N ARG A 44 -9.86 6.51 22.13
CA ARG A 44 -10.49 7.53 21.30
C ARG A 44 -9.59 8.76 21.09
N GLU A 45 -8.74 9.11 22.05
CA GLU A 45 -7.83 10.24 21.87
C GLU A 45 -6.70 9.90 20.91
N ALA A 46 -6.17 8.68 20.97
CA ALA A 46 -5.16 8.21 20.03
C ALA A 46 -5.73 8.15 18.61
N GLU A 47 -6.98 7.69 18.45
CA GLU A 47 -7.69 7.68 17.17
C GLU A 47 -7.88 9.09 16.60
N GLU A 48 -8.36 10.06 17.39
CA GLU A 48 -8.48 11.45 16.95
C GLU A 48 -7.14 12.05 16.56
N LYS A 49 -6.09 11.81 17.37
CA LYS A 49 -4.72 12.27 17.06
C LYS A 49 -4.23 11.64 15.77
N PHE A 50 -4.47 10.35 15.54
CA PHE A 50 -4.10 9.64 14.32
C PHE A 50 -4.80 10.20 13.07
N ILE A 51 -6.08 10.55 13.18
CA ILE A 51 -6.83 11.20 12.10
C ILE A 51 -6.23 12.57 11.78
N ARG A 52 -5.98 13.39 12.79
CA ARG A 52 -5.43 14.76 12.63
C ARG A 52 -4.03 14.74 12.01
N ILE A 53 -3.12 13.89 12.50
CA ILE A 53 -1.76 13.79 11.91
C ILE A 53 -1.79 13.30 10.46
N THR A 54 -2.73 12.42 10.13
CA THR A 54 -2.88 11.90 8.76
C THR A 54 -3.42 12.96 7.82
N GLN A 55 -4.38 13.77 8.27
CA GLN A 55 -4.90 14.91 7.51
C GLN A 55 -3.82 15.97 7.28
N ALA A 56 -3.12 16.39 8.34
CA ALA A 56 -2.04 17.37 8.25
C ALA A 56 -0.92 16.94 7.30
N TYR A 57 -0.47 15.68 7.41
CA TYR A 57 0.53 15.12 6.49
C TYR A 57 0.08 15.17 5.03
N ARG A 58 -1.19 14.86 4.73
CA ARG A 58 -1.72 14.90 3.35
C ARG A 58 -1.70 16.30 2.75
N VAL A 59 -2.09 17.32 3.53
CA VAL A 59 -2.07 18.72 3.08
C VAL A 59 -0.63 19.17 2.83
N LEU A 60 0.27 18.91 3.78
CA LEU A 60 1.68 19.32 3.66
C LEU A 60 2.39 18.66 2.48
N VAL A 61 2.14 17.37 2.22
CA VAL A 61 2.72 16.64 1.07
C VAL A 61 2.17 17.14 -0.27
N SER A 62 0.93 17.64 -0.31
CA SER A 62 0.36 18.23 -1.52
C SER A 62 0.95 19.59 -1.86
N GLU A 63 1.32 20.35 -0.83
CA GLU A 63 1.80 21.73 -0.96
C GLU A 63 3.34 21.82 -1.04
N LEU A 64 4.06 20.81 -0.54
CA LEU A 64 5.51 20.71 -0.62
C LEU A 64 5.93 19.94 -1.88
N PRO A 65 6.52 20.60 -2.91
CA PRO A 65 7.15 19.87 -4.00
C PRO A 65 8.31 19.04 -3.46
N ASP A 66 8.47 17.81 -3.97
CA ASP A 66 9.58 16.91 -3.66
C ASP A 66 10.90 17.53 -4.13
N ARG A 67 11.48 18.40 -3.28
CA ARG A 67 12.77 19.05 -3.52
C ARG A 67 13.85 18.28 -2.74
N GLY A 68 14.16 17.08 -3.20
CA GLY A 68 15.45 16.46 -2.91
C GLY A 68 16.57 17.26 -3.60
N ALA A 69 17.66 17.58 -2.90
CA ALA A 69 18.85 18.26 -3.43
C ALA A 69 19.67 17.39 -4.43
N PRO A 70 20.82 17.87 -4.96
CA PRO A 70 21.05 18.89 -5.99
C PRO A 70 21.27 18.31 -7.40
N ASN A 71 21.30 19.21 -8.39
CA ASN A 71 21.53 19.06 -9.83
C ASN A 71 22.55 17.96 -10.26
N VAL A 72 22.06 16.94 -10.98
CA VAL A 72 22.83 16.22 -12.00
C VAL A 72 22.16 16.51 -13.34
N ALA A 73 22.93 17.09 -14.26
CA ALA A 73 22.49 17.53 -15.57
C ALA A 73 21.71 16.44 -16.36
N PRO A 74 20.78 16.80 -17.25
CA PRO A 74 20.07 15.83 -18.07
C PRO A 74 21.05 15.20 -19.08
N ALA A 75 21.35 13.92 -18.94
CA ALA A 75 21.99 13.15 -19.99
C ALA A 75 21.02 12.98 -21.18
N PRO A 76 21.51 13.04 -22.43
CA PRO A 76 20.66 13.05 -23.62
C PRO A 76 19.92 11.73 -23.79
N ALA A 77 18.67 11.81 -24.26
CA ALA A 77 17.82 10.67 -24.54
C ALA A 77 18.47 9.73 -25.58
N PRO A 78 18.55 8.41 -25.35
CA PRO A 78 18.82 7.48 -26.43
C PRO A 78 17.55 7.34 -27.27
N THR A 79 17.70 7.64 -28.56
CA THR A 79 16.75 7.40 -29.64
C THR A 79 16.22 5.98 -29.59
N VAL A 80 14.93 5.82 -29.29
CA VAL A 80 14.26 4.51 -29.35
C VAL A 80 13.95 4.21 -30.81
N GLN A 81 14.78 3.34 -31.41
CA GLN A 81 14.42 2.64 -32.63
C GLN A 81 13.31 1.64 -32.29
N THR A 82 12.22 1.71 -33.03
CA THR A 82 11.05 0.84 -32.93
C THR A 82 11.44 -0.59 -33.31
N THR A 83 11.78 -1.42 -32.34
CA THR A 83 11.71 -2.88 -32.45
C THR A 83 10.51 -3.37 -31.66
N VAL A 84 9.59 -4.04 -32.36
CA VAL A 84 8.44 -4.74 -31.78
C VAL A 84 8.96 -5.73 -30.73
N THR A 85 8.83 -5.37 -29.46
CA THR A 85 9.30 -6.19 -28.33
C THR A 85 8.12 -6.97 -27.76
N PRO A 86 8.21 -8.29 -27.55
CA PRO A 86 7.14 -9.06 -26.95
C PRO A 86 6.97 -8.67 -25.47
N LYS A 87 5.71 -8.70 -25.02
CA LYS A 87 5.21 -8.41 -23.67
C LYS A 87 6.18 -8.91 -22.58
N PRO A 88 6.61 -8.07 -21.61
CA PRO A 88 7.62 -8.46 -20.62
C PRO A 88 7.09 -9.63 -19.76
N ARG A 89 7.76 -10.77 -19.86
CA ARG A 89 7.53 -11.93 -19.00
C ARG A 89 8.11 -11.59 -17.63
N VAL A 90 7.25 -11.38 -16.63
CA VAL A 90 7.67 -11.25 -15.23
C VAL A 90 8.36 -12.56 -14.86
N GLN A 91 9.67 -12.53 -14.62
CA GLN A 91 10.45 -13.71 -14.24
C GLN A 91 10.36 -13.88 -12.71
N VAL A 92 10.08 -15.09 -12.24
CA VAL A 92 10.15 -15.45 -10.82
C VAL A 92 11.61 -15.38 -10.38
N ALA A 93 11.90 -14.74 -9.25
CA ALA A 93 13.27 -14.64 -8.77
C ALA A 93 13.81 -16.04 -8.42
N VAL A 94 14.99 -16.38 -8.95
CA VAL A 94 15.65 -17.65 -8.66
C VAL A 94 16.23 -17.57 -7.25
N ASN A 95 15.64 -18.28 -6.29
CA ASN A 95 16.17 -18.39 -4.93
C ASN A 95 17.17 -19.56 -4.87
N PRO A 96 18.48 -19.32 -4.72
CA PRO A 96 19.51 -20.38 -4.75
C PRO A 96 19.47 -21.33 -3.55
N GLN A 97 18.63 -21.06 -2.54
CA GLN A 97 18.45 -21.93 -1.37
C GLN A 97 17.37 -23.01 -1.57
N LEU A 98 16.57 -22.92 -2.64
CA LEU A 98 15.49 -23.88 -2.91
C LEU A 98 16.00 -25.07 -3.73
N SER A 99 15.44 -26.24 -3.45
CA SER A 99 15.64 -27.41 -4.30
C SER A 99 15.03 -27.21 -5.70
N PRO A 100 15.50 -27.94 -6.73
CA PRO A 100 14.93 -27.85 -8.07
C PRO A 100 13.42 -28.12 -8.12
N GLU A 101 12.92 -29.00 -7.24
CA GLU A 101 11.50 -29.33 -7.13
C GLU A 101 10.68 -28.17 -6.56
N GLU A 102 11.17 -27.53 -5.50
CA GLU A 102 10.54 -26.35 -4.90
C GLU A 102 10.55 -25.16 -5.87
N GLN A 103 11.63 -25.02 -6.64
CA GLN A 103 11.72 -24.01 -7.67
C GLN A 103 10.72 -24.24 -8.81
N ALA A 104 10.58 -25.50 -9.26
CA ALA A 104 9.54 -25.88 -10.22
C ALA A 104 8.13 -25.66 -9.67
N LEU A 105 7.91 -25.94 -8.38
CA LEU A 105 6.64 -25.67 -7.69
C LEU A 105 6.32 -24.17 -7.68
N LYS A 106 7.27 -23.30 -7.31
CA LYS A 106 7.10 -21.84 -7.36
C LYS A 106 6.75 -21.35 -8.76
N GLN A 107 7.47 -21.82 -9.77
CA GLN A 107 7.23 -21.43 -11.16
C GLN A 107 5.81 -21.80 -11.62
N ARG A 108 5.37 -23.04 -11.35
CA ARG A 108 4.01 -23.50 -11.67
C ARG A 108 2.95 -22.70 -10.91
N ALA A 109 3.16 -22.46 -9.62
CA ALA A 109 2.24 -21.69 -8.79
C ALA A 109 2.12 -20.24 -9.28
N PHE A 110 3.22 -19.63 -9.71
CA PHE A 110 3.22 -18.29 -10.29
C PHE A 110 2.36 -18.21 -11.56
N GLU A 111 2.55 -19.14 -12.49
CA GLU A 111 1.77 -19.20 -13.74
C GLU A 111 0.28 -19.38 -13.47
N GLN A 112 -0.07 -20.27 -12.54
CA GLN A 112 -1.46 -20.46 -12.10
C GLN A 112 -2.03 -19.19 -11.46
N LEU A 113 -1.26 -18.54 -10.58
CA LEU A 113 -1.66 -17.32 -9.89
C LEU A 113 -1.94 -16.18 -10.88
N GLN A 114 -1.11 -16.03 -11.92
CA GLN A 114 -1.34 -15.07 -12.99
C GLN A 114 -2.67 -15.30 -13.72
N GLY A 115 -2.99 -16.55 -14.07
CA GLY A 115 -4.28 -16.90 -14.70
C GLY A 115 -5.49 -16.65 -13.79
N LEU A 116 -5.35 -16.94 -12.49
CA LEU A 116 -6.40 -16.68 -11.50
C LEU A 116 -6.65 -15.19 -11.32
N PHE A 117 -5.62 -14.35 -11.40
CA PHE A 117 -5.78 -12.90 -11.35
C PHE A 117 -6.45 -12.33 -12.60
N GLN A 118 -6.12 -12.83 -13.79
CA GLN A 118 -6.77 -12.42 -15.03
C GLN A 118 -8.27 -12.73 -15.01
N THR A 119 -8.64 -13.87 -14.43
CA THR A 119 -10.03 -14.33 -14.30
C THR A 119 -10.71 -13.88 -12.99
N GLN A 120 -10.02 -13.07 -12.16
CA GLN A 120 -10.51 -12.58 -10.86
C GLN A 120 -11.01 -13.68 -9.90
N ARG A 121 -10.45 -14.90 -10.00
CA ARG A 121 -10.82 -16.05 -9.15
C ARG A 121 -10.11 -16.00 -7.79
N PHE A 122 -10.39 -14.96 -7.00
CA PHE A 122 -9.70 -14.70 -5.74
C PHE A 122 -9.75 -15.82 -4.70
N PRO A 123 -10.87 -16.54 -4.46
CA PRO A 123 -10.88 -17.65 -3.51
C PRO A 123 -9.87 -18.75 -3.86
N ARG A 124 -9.73 -19.07 -5.16
CA ARG A 124 -8.73 -20.03 -5.64
C ARG A 124 -7.32 -19.46 -5.57
N ALA A 125 -7.13 -18.18 -5.90
CA ALA A 125 -5.84 -17.51 -5.78
C ALA A 125 -5.34 -17.54 -4.32
N ILE A 126 -6.21 -17.25 -3.37
CA ILE A 126 -5.91 -17.29 -1.92
C ILE A 126 -5.53 -18.71 -1.50
N ALA A 127 -6.30 -19.72 -1.87
CA ALA A 127 -6.00 -21.11 -1.52
C ALA A 127 -4.63 -21.56 -2.08
N LEU A 128 -4.30 -21.12 -3.30
CA LEU A 128 -3.01 -21.41 -3.93
C LEU A 128 -1.85 -20.78 -3.16
N VAL A 129 -1.91 -19.47 -2.86
CA VAL A 129 -0.81 -18.78 -2.18
C VAL A 129 -0.70 -19.16 -0.71
N ASP A 130 -1.81 -19.44 -0.01
CA ASP A 130 -1.78 -19.91 1.38
C ASP A 130 -1.16 -21.33 1.45
N GLY A 131 -1.52 -22.22 0.51
CA GLY A 131 -0.92 -23.55 0.42
C GLY A 131 0.54 -23.55 -0.05
N LEU A 132 0.96 -22.53 -0.80
CA LEU A 132 2.36 -22.32 -1.19
C LEU A 132 3.19 -21.80 0.00
N ALA A 133 2.66 -20.82 0.75
CA ALA A 133 3.31 -20.28 1.95
C ALA A 133 3.50 -21.33 3.06
N GLN A 134 2.60 -22.31 3.17
CA GLN A 134 2.79 -23.44 4.09
C GLN A 134 3.94 -24.37 3.69
N ARG A 135 4.20 -24.51 2.39
CA ARG A 135 5.27 -25.36 1.86
C ARG A 135 6.61 -24.65 1.83
N LEU A 136 6.60 -23.34 1.60
CA LEU A 136 7.78 -22.49 1.46
C LEU A 136 7.70 -21.33 2.46
N PRO A 137 7.75 -21.63 3.79
CA PRO A 137 7.51 -20.65 4.85
C PRO A 137 8.65 -19.64 5.03
N ASP A 138 9.82 -19.87 4.44
CA ASP A 138 10.96 -18.96 4.52
C ASP A 138 11.17 -18.15 3.22
N ASP A 139 10.35 -18.38 2.19
CA ASP A 139 10.50 -17.71 0.91
C ASP A 139 9.80 -16.35 0.89
N GLU A 140 10.57 -15.27 0.84
CA GLU A 140 10.05 -13.89 0.85
C GLU A 140 9.13 -13.60 -0.35
N GLU A 141 9.44 -14.15 -1.53
CA GLU A 141 8.66 -13.92 -2.74
C GLU A 141 7.26 -14.54 -2.63
N VAL A 142 7.16 -15.71 -2.00
CA VAL A 142 5.87 -16.35 -1.68
C VAL A 142 5.03 -15.49 -0.73
N HIS A 143 5.64 -14.89 0.30
CA HIS A 143 4.95 -13.94 1.18
C HIS A 143 4.49 -12.70 0.42
N GLN A 144 5.33 -12.15 -0.46
CA GLN A 144 4.95 -11.02 -1.31
C GLN A 144 3.75 -11.37 -2.20
N TRP A 145 3.74 -12.54 -2.84
CA TRP A 145 2.61 -13.00 -3.65
C TRP A 145 1.34 -13.16 -2.81
N GLN A 146 1.46 -13.70 -1.61
CA GLN A 146 0.35 -13.83 -0.68
C GLN A 146 -0.20 -12.45 -0.29
N ALA A 147 0.66 -11.51 0.09
CA ALA A 147 0.28 -10.14 0.44
C ALA A 147 -0.40 -9.41 -0.73
N ILE A 148 0.16 -9.49 -1.94
CA ILE A 148 -0.43 -8.94 -3.17
C ILE A 148 -1.79 -9.58 -3.45
N THR A 149 -1.95 -10.88 -3.23
CA THR A 149 -3.22 -11.58 -3.43
C THR A 149 -4.31 -11.03 -2.53
N TYR A 150 -4.03 -10.88 -1.23
CA TYR A 150 -4.96 -10.28 -0.28
C TYR A 150 -5.26 -8.80 -0.59
N GLN A 151 -4.27 -8.05 -1.05
CA GLN A 151 -4.44 -6.66 -1.48
C GLN A 151 -5.38 -6.54 -2.70
N ARG A 152 -5.17 -7.36 -3.73
CA ARG A 152 -6.02 -7.38 -4.93
C ARG A 152 -7.43 -7.85 -4.61
N TRP A 153 -7.58 -8.85 -3.73
CA TRP A 153 -8.89 -9.29 -3.25
C TRP A 153 -9.60 -8.19 -2.46
N GLY A 154 -8.89 -7.47 -1.60
CA GLY A 154 -9.41 -6.28 -0.92
C GLY A 154 -9.95 -5.25 -1.90
N ARG A 155 -9.17 -4.88 -2.94
CA ARG A 155 -9.63 -3.97 -4.00
C ARG A 155 -10.82 -4.49 -4.78
N TYR A 156 -10.87 -5.78 -5.05
CA TYR A 156 -12.04 -6.42 -5.66
C TYR A 156 -13.28 -6.18 -4.77
N LEU A 157 -13.19 -6.49 -3.48
CA LEU A 157 -14.30 -6.31 -2.52
C LEU A 157 -14.76 -4.85 -2.39
N ILE A 158 -13.86 -3.87 -2.46
CA ILE A 158 -14.21 -2.44 -2.47
C ILE A 158 -15.16 -2.13 -3.63
N ARG A 159 -14.91 -2.68 -4.83
CA ARG A 159 -15.76 -2.44 -6.02
C ARG A 159 -17.18 -2.97 -5.86
N TYR A 160 -17.38 -4.00 -5.03
CA TYR A 160 -18.70 -4.59 -4.76
C TYR A 160 -19.31 -4.11 -3.44
N GLY A 161 -18.76 -3.07 -2.80
CA GLY A 161 -19.31 -2.49 -1.58
C GLY A 161 -19.10 -3.32 -0.31
N HIS A 162 -18.28 -4.39 -0.37
CA HIS A 162 -17.99 -5.25 0.79
C HIS A 162 -16.86 -4.68 1.65
N TYR A 163 -17.05 -3.46 2.19
CA TYR A 163 -16.00 -2.68 2.85
C TYR A 163 -15.38 -3.37 4.08
N ASP A 164 -16.16 -4.04 4.92
CA ASP A 164 -15.63 -4.76 6.10
C ASP A 164 -14.72 -5.93 5.71
N LYS A 165 -15.15 -6.70 4.69
CA LYS A 165 -14.34 -7.79 4.14
C LYS A 165 -13.07 -7.23 3.50
N ALA A 166 -13.18 -6.12 2.77
CA ALA A 166 -12.04 -5.44 2.17
C ALA A 166 -11.02 -4.99 3.23
N ARG A 167 -11.46 -4.33 4.31
CA ARG A 167 -10.59 -3.90 5.41
C ARG A 167 -9.86 -5.09 6.03
N ARG A 168 -10.54 -6.21 6.30
CA ARG A 168 -9.90 -7.43 6.83
C ARG A 168 -8.85 -8.00 5.89
N ALA A 169 -9.12 -8.05 4.58
CA ALA A 169 -8.16 -8.52 3.58
C ALA A 169 -6.92 -7.62 3.52
N LEU A 170 -7.12 -6.30 3.48
CA LEU A 170 -6.04 -5.31 3.45
C LEU A 170 -5.16 -5.35 4.71
N LYS A 171 -5.76 -5.47 5.89
CA LYS A 171 -5.01 -5.68 7.15
C LYS A 171 -4.23 -6.99 7.12
N LYS A 172 -4.77 -8.06 6.52
CA LYS A 172 -4.03 -9.32 6.35
C LYS A 172 -2.82 -9.14 5.43
N ALA A 173 -2.97 -8.41 4.32
CA ALA A 173 -1.85 -8.12 3.41
C ALA A 173 -0.68 -7.43 4.13
N LEU A 174 -0.96 -6.42 4.96
CA LEU A 174 0.08 -5.71 5.73
C LEU A 174 0.76 -6.57 6.80
N ARG A 175 0.06 -7.53 7.39
CA ARG A 175 0.65 -8.45 8.38
C ARG A 175 1.59 -9.47 7.74
N ILE A 176 1.31 -9.86 6.50
CA ILE A 176 2.14 -10.83 5.76
C ILE A 176 3.46 -10.18 5.35
N ASP A 177 3.41 -8.93 4.87
CA ASP A 177 4.60 -8.22 4.41
C ASP A 177 4.64 -6.78 4.99
N PRO A 178 5.01 -6.66 6.28
CA PRO A 178 4.97 -5.38 7.01
C PRO A 178 6.09 -4.41 6.59
N HIS A 179 7.17 -4.92 5.99
CA HIS A 179 8.34 -4.12 5.62
C HIS A 179 8.25 -3.57 4.19
N ASN A 180 7.30 -4.05 3.39
CA ASN A 180 7.09 -3.57 2.03
C ASN A 180 6.37 -2.22 1.97
N ARG A 181 7.17 -1.17 1.79
CA ARG A 181 6.71 0.22 1.69
C ARG A 181 5.74 0.44 0.52
N ALA A 182 5.95 -0.22 -0.61
CA ALA A 182 5.08 -0.06 -1.79
C ALA A 182 3.69 -0.68 -1.55
N LEU A 183 3.65 -1.85 -0.91
CA LEU A 183 2.42 -2.47 -0.46
C LEU A 183 1.70 -1.57 0.55
N TRP A 184 2.41 -1.05 1.54
CA TRP A 184 1.85 -0.16 2.56
C TRP A 184 1.18 1.07 1.94
N GLN A 185 1.86 1.76 1.02
CA GLN A 185 1.30 2.92 0.32
C GLN A 185 0.03 2.57 -0.47
N THR A 186 0.05 1.43 -1.16
CA THR A 186 -1.09 0.96 -1.94
C THR A 186 -2.28 0.65 -1.05
N VAL A 187 -2.07 -0.12 0.02
CA VAL A 187 -3.11 -0.48 0.99
C VAL A 187 -3.66 0.75 1.72
N ASN A 188 -2.81 1.71 2.09
CA ASN A 188 -3.27 2.94 2.72
C ASN A 188 -4.20 3.74 1.79
N ARG A 189 -3.88 3.82 0.50
CA ARG A 189 -4.77 4.43 -0.49
C ARG A 189 -6.11 3.69 -0.60
N ASP A 190 -6.09 2.37 -0.53
CA ASP A 190 -7.30 1.55 -0.55
C ASP A 190 -8.17 1.79 0.70
N PHE A 191 -7.58 1.94 1.89
CA PHE A 191 -8.32 2.33 3.11
C PHE A 191 -8.96 3.71 2.97
N GLN A 192 -8.21 4.71 2.50
CA GLN A 192 -8.76 6.07 2.29
C GLN A 192 -9.94 6.05 1.30
N ARG A 193 -9.87 5.21 0.27
CA ARG A 193 -10.98 5.01 -0.67
C ARG A 193 -12.20 4.41 0.00
N ILE A 194 -12.03 3.44 0.91
CA ILE A 194 -13.14 2.87 1.68
C ILE A 194 -13.82 3.95 2.51
N GLU A 195 -13.07 4.75 3.28
CA GLU A 195 -13.64 5.84 4.10
C GLU A 195 -14.44 6.83 3.25
N HIS A 196 -13.88 7.23 2.11
CA HIS A 196 -14.55 8.16 1.20
C HIS A 196 -15.87 7.60 0.65
N LEU A 197 -15.89 6.33 0.27
CA LEU A 197 -17.09 5.67 -0.25
C LEU A 197 -18.17 5.50 0.84
N ILE A 198 -17.76 5.17 2.07
CA ILE A 198 -18.68 5.10 3.22
C ILE A 198 -19.30 6.47 3.47
N TRP A 199 -18.48 7.53 3.52
CA TRP A 199 -18.96 8.89 3.71
C TRP A 199 -19.98 9.31 2.63
N GLN A 200 -19.67 9.08 1.35
CA GLN A 200 -20.60 9.38 0.25
C GLN A 200 -21.94 8.66 0.41
N LYS A 201 -21.91 7.38 0.81
CA LYS A 201 -23.14 6.60 1.02
C LYS A 201 -24.00 7.15 2.15
N HIS A 202 -23.38 7.60 3.25
CA HIS A 202 -24.10 8.22 4.37
C HIS A 202 -24.64 9.61 4.02
N ALA A 203 -23.86 10.43 3.32
CA ALA A 203 -24.29 11.75 2.86
C ALA A 203 -25.51 11.68 1.92
N ALA A 204 -25.55 10.67 1.04
CA ALA A 204 -26.69 10.45 0.14
C ALA A 204 -27.95 9.90 0.83
N ALA A 205 -27.83 9.36 2.05
CA ALA A 205 -28.94 8.71 2.78
C ALA A 205 -29.68 9.64 3.77
N SER A 206 -29.23 10.90 3.91
CA SER A 206 -29.92 11.90 4.74
C SER A 206 -30.78 12.78 3.84
N PRO A 207 -32.11 12.61 3.78
CA PRO A 207 -32.97 13.54 3.07
C PRO A 207 -33.07 14.86 3.85
N SER A 208 -33.03 15.97 3.12
CA SER A 208 -33.28 17.32 3.64
C SER A 208 -34.66 17.47 4.28
#